data_AF-A0A6P0UCD2-F1
#
_entry.id   AF-A0A6P0UCD2-F1
#
_cell.length_a   1.000
_cell.length_b   1.000
_cell.length_c   1.000
_cell.angle_alpha   90.00
_cell.angle_beta   90.00
_cell.angle_gamma   90.00
#
_symmetry.space_group_name_H-M   'P 1'
#
loop_
_entity.id
_entity.type
_entity.pdbx_description
1 polymer ?
#
loop_
_entity_poly.entity_id
_entity_poly.type
_entity_poly.pdbx_seq_one_letter_code
_entity_poly.pdbx_strand_id
1 'polypeptide(L)'
;MENTGLTAYKKAQERVRRIKGFYKHLTAYLIVNTIIVIEGLRGIGILEMKMNDLDPAFLEWLFWNVLAVPVLWGIGLLFHGLRVFGPQMKFVKEWEENQIRRWMEKEEGPRWQ
;
A
#
# COMPACT_ATOMS: atom_id res chain seq x y z
N MET A 1 -2.81 37.74 -8.99
CA MET A 1 -3.37 37.01 -7.84
C MET A 1 -4.39 35.94 -8.23
N GLU A 2 -4.98 35.99 -9.44
CA GLU A 2 -5.91 34.95 -9.93
C GLU A 2 -5.22 33.60 -10.24
N ASN A 3 -3.99 33.63 -10.74
CA ASN A 3 -3.22 32.44 -11.11
C ASN A 3 -2.80 31.57 -9.90
N THR A 4 -2.63 32.17 -8.73
CA THR A 4 -2.30 31.45 -7.47
C THR A 4 -3.49 30.66 -6.93
N GLY A 5 -4.72 31.16 -7.09
CA GLY A 5 -5.94 30.43 -6.71
C GLY A 5 -6.20 29.21 -7.60
N LEU A 6 -6.00 29.37 -8.91
CA LEU A 6 -6.17 28.29 -9.89
C LEU A 6 -5.19 27.13 -9.66
N THR A 7 -3.93 27.45 -9.33
CA THR A 7 -2.89 26.45 -9.06
C THR A 7 -3.11 25.71 -7.74
N ALA A 8 -3.55 26.41 -6.68
CA ALA A 8 -3.92 25.78 -5.42
C ALA A 8 -5.13 24.83 -5.59
N TYR A 9 -6.14 25.26 -6.34
CA TYR A 9 -7.32 24.42 -6.64
C TYR A 9 -6.94 23.16 -7.43
N LYS A 10 -6.13 23.27 -8.49
CA LYS A 10 -5.65 22.11 -9.27
C LYS A 10 -4.88 21.11 -8.40
N LYS A 11 -3.98 21.59 -7.54
CA LYS A 11 -3.23 20.72 -6.59
C LYS A 11 -4.17 19.99 -5.62
N ALA A 12 -5.19 20.68 -5.10
CA ALA A 12 -6.20 20.06 -4.24
C ALA A 12 -7.03 19.01 -5.01
N GLN A 13 -7.45 19.31 -6.24
CA GLN A 13 -8.20 18.41 -7.10
C GLN A 13 -7.43 17.11 -7.41
N GLU A 14 -6.14 17.23 -7.79
CA GLU A 14 -5.28 16.08 -8.01
C GLU A 14 -5.10 15.22 -6.76
N ARG A 15 -4.98 15.86 -5.59
CA ARG A 15 -4.88 15.15 -4.31
C ARG A 15 -6.14 14.34 -4.03
N VAL A 16 -7.32 14.93 -4.20
CA VAL A 16 -8.60 14.20 -4.06
C VAL A 16 -8.68 13.05 -5.06
N ARG A 17 -8.24 13.26 -6.31
CA ARG A 17 -8.22 12.21 -7.34
C ARG A 17 -7.33 11.03 -6.94
N ARG A 18 -6.13 11.28 -6.39
CA ARG A 18 -5.22 10.25 -5.89
C ARG A 18 -5.81 9.47 -4.70
N ILE A 19 -6.40 10.17 -3.74
CA ILE A 19 -7.05 9.56 -2.58
C ILE A 19 -8.23 8.68 -3.02
N LYS A 20 -9.09 9.18 -3.91
CA LYS A 20 -10.20 8.38 -4.48
C LYS A 20 -9.69 7.14 -5.21
N GLY A 21 -8.59 7.25 -5.95
CA GLY A 21 -7.94 6.12 -6.63
C GLY A 21 -7.46 5.05 -5.64
N PHE A 22 -6.84 5.47 -4.53
CA PHE A 22 -6.44 4.56 -3.46
C PHE A 22 -7.63 3.83 -2.84
N TYR A 23 -8.71 4.55 -2.48
CA TYR A 23 -9.88 3.93 -1.87
C TYR A 23 -10.55 2.91 -2.81
N LYS A 24 -10.60 3.16 -4.11
CA LYS A 24 -11.09 2.15 -5.07
C LYS A 24 -10.28 0.85 -5.01
N HIS A 25 -8.95 0.96 -4.97
CA HIS A 25 -8.07 -0.21 -4.89
C HIS A 25 -8.19 -0.91 -3.52
N LEU A 26 -8.24 -0.14 -2.42
CA LEU A 26 -8.47 -0.67 -1.08
C LEU A 26 -9.82 -1.39 -0.96
N THR A 27 -10.90 -0.82 -1.49
CA THR A 27 -12.22 -1.47 -1.50
C THR A 27 -12.19 -2.77 -2.28
N ALA A 28 -11.59 -2.78 -3.48
CA ALA A 28 -11.45 -4.01 -4.27
C ALA A 28 -10.62 -5.07 -3.52
N TYR A 29 -9.52 -4.66 -2.89
CA TYR A 29 -8.71 -5.52 -2.04
C TYR A 29 -9.54 -6.12 -0.90
N LEU A 30 -10.28 -5.32 -0.14
CA LEU A 30 -11.09 -5.82 0.97
C LEU A 30 -12.17 -6.80 0.50
N ILE A 31 -12.90 -6.49 -0.57
CA ILE A 31 -13.96 -7.36 -1.10
C ILE A 31 -13.39 -8.70 -1.55
N VAL A 32 -12.36 -8.69 -2.41
CA VAL A 32 -11.78 -9.90 -2.97
C VAL A 32 -11.15 -10.77 -1.88
N ASN A 33 -10.37 -10.18 -0.97
CA ASN A 33 -9.74 -10.94 0.11
C ASN A 33 -10.75 -11.48 1.11
N THR A 34 -11.84 -10.75 1.39
CA THR A 34 -12.93 -11.26 2.24
C THR A 34 -13.55 -12.51 1.64
N ILE A 35 -13.82 -12.51 0.32
CA ILE A 35 -14.35 -13.68 -0.38
C ILE A 35 -13.34 -14.85 -0.33
N ILE A 36 -12.07 -14.61 -0.64
CA ILE A 36 -11.02 -15.64 -0.62
C ILE A 36 -10.89 -16.27 0.77
N VAL A 37 -10.92 -15.47 1.84
CA VAL A 37 -10.80 -15.98 3.21
C VAL A 37 -12.04 -16.79 3.60
N ILE A 38 -13.25 -16.32 3.27
CA ILE A 38 -14.50 -17.02 3.60
C ILE A 38 -14.57 -18.36 2.85
N GLU A 39 -14.36 -18.34 1.54
CA GLU A 39 -14.41 -19.54 0.70
C GLU A 39 -13.23 -20.49 1.01
N GLY A 40 -12.05 -19.95 1.31
CA GLY A 40 -10.89 -20.72 1.76
C GLY A 40 -11.15 -21.46 3.07
N LEU A 41 -11.63 -20.77 4.11
CA LEU A 41 -11.93 -21.38 5.41
C LEU A 41 -13.08 -22.40 5.32
N ARG A 42 -14.13 -22.10 4.56
CA ARG A 42 -15.24 -23.05 4.32
C ARG A 42 -14.77 -24.26 3.51
N GLY A 43 -14.00 -24.03 2.46
CA GLY A 43 -13.46 -25.07 1.59
C GLY A 43 -12.57 -26.03 2.37
N ILE A 44 -11.62 -25.50 3.15
CA ILE A 44 -10.71 -26.28 4.00
C ILE A 44 -11.50 -27.10 5.02
N GLY A 45 -12.44 -26.48 5.77
CA GLY A 45 -13.21 -27.19 6.78
C GLY A 45 -14.14 -28.28 6.22
N ILE A 46 -14.69 -28.10 5.01
CA ILE A 46 -15.50 -29.13 4.33
C ILE A 46 -14.61 -30.25 3.78
N LEU A 47 -13.45 -29.91 3.23
CA LEU A 47 -12.48 -30.86 2.67
C LEU A 47 -11.92 -31.77 3.76
N GLU A 48 -11.43 -31.20 4.87
CA GLU A 48 -10.93 -31.96 6.03
C GLU A 48 -12.02 -32.89 6.62
N MET A 49 -13.27 -32.43 6.67
CA MET A 49 -14.36 -33.19 7.28
C MET A 49 -14.91 -34.31 6.37
N LYS A 50 -14.82 -34.16 5.04
CA LYS A 50 -15.38 -35.13 4.07
C LYS A 50 -14.36 -36.08 3.46
N MET A 51 -13.07 -35.77 3.52
CA MET A 51 -12.03 -36.57 2.87
C MET A 51 -10.86 -36.80 3.84
N ASN A 52 -10.84 -37.99 4.45
CA ASN A 52 -9.78 -38.42 5.38
C ASN A 52 -8.41 -38.69 4.70
N ASP A 53 -8.38 -38.80 3.36
CA ASP A 53 -7.19 -39.13 2.57
C ASP A 53 -6.77 -37.97 1.62
N LEU A 54 -6.99 -36.72 2.03
CA LEU A 54 -6.47 -35.59 1.26
C LEU A 54 -4.95 -35.53 1.34
N ASP A 55 -4.31 -35.38 0.18
CA ASP A 55 -2.87 -35.17 0.08
C ASP A 55 -2.47 -33.93 0.91
N PRO A 56 -1.59 -34.08 1.93
CA PRO A 56 -1.10 -32.96 2.74
C PRO A 56 -0.51 -31.84 1.87
N ALA A 57 0.14 -32.17 0.75
CA ALA A 57 0.72 -31.19 -0.15
C ALA A 57 -0.35 -30.31 -0.83
N PHE A 58 -1.54 -30.86 -1.10
CA PHE A 58 -2.65 -30.11 -1.66
C PHE A 58 -3.25 -29.14 -0.64
N LEU A 59 -3.41 -29.55 0.62
CA LEU A 59 -3.86 -28.67 1.70
C LEU A 59 -2.87 -27.54 1.96
N GLU A 60 -1.58 -27.84 2.04
CA GLU A 60 -0.54 -26.82 2.18
C GLU A 60 -0.54 -25.84 1.00
N TRP A 61 -0.64 -26.33 -0.24
CA TRP A 61 -0.75 -25.47 -1.42
C TRP A 61 -1.97 -24.55 -1.33
N LEU A 62 -3.13 -25.07 -0.92
CA LEU A 62 -4.35 -24.29 -0.75
C LEU A 62 -4.19 -23.20 0.31
N PHE A 63 -3.65 -23.54 1.49
CA PHE A 63 -3.35 -22.60 2.57
C PHE A 63 -2.38 -21.50 2.12
N TRP A 64 -1.29 -21.89 1.43
CA TRP A 64 -0.33 -20.95 0.89
C TRP A 64 -0.96 -19.99 -0.12
N ASN A 65 -1.87 -20.45 -0.99
CA ASN A 65 -2.53 -19.56 -1.94
C ASN A 65 -3.51 -18.59 -1.25
N VAL A 66 -4.28 -19.07 -0.26
CA VAL A 66 -5.22 -18.26 0.51
C VAL A 66 -4.49 -17.17 1.30
N LEU A 67 -3.25 -17.39 1.75
CA LEU A 67 -2.48 -16.41 2.53
C LEU A 67 -1.53 -15.56 1.67
N ALA A 68 -0.81 -16.18 0.72
CA ALA A 68 0.21 -15.48 -0.07
C ALA A 68 -0.40 -14.45 -1.01
N VAL A 69 -1.55 -14.74 -1.62
CA VAL A 69 -2.22 -13.82 -2.56
C VAL A 69 -2.63 -12.50 -1.85
N PRO A 70 -3.34 -12.52 -0.70
CA PRO A 70 -3.62 -11.32 0.08
C PRO A 70 -2.38 -10.57 0.53
N VAL A 71 -1.33 -11.28 0.94
CA VAL A 71 -0.09 -10.66 1.44
C VAL A 71 0.63 -9.91 0.33
N LEU A 72 0.81 -10.52 -0.83
CA LEU A 72 1.47 -9.88 -1.98
C LEU A 72 0.68 -8.65 -2.47
N TRP A 73 -0.64 -8.76 -2.57
CA TRP A 73 -1.48 -7.62 -2.92
C TRP A 73 -1.48 -6.54 -1.82
N GLY A 74 -1.38 -6.95 -0.56
CA GLY A 74 -1.27 -6.05 0.60
C GLY A 74 0.00 -5.21 0.55
N ILE A 75 1.13 -5.79 0.11
CA ILE A 75 2.38 -5.05 -0.13
C ILE A 75 2.19 -4.00 -1.22
N GLY A 76 1.55 -4.36 -2.35
CA GLY A 76 1.25 -3.40 -3.42
C GLY A 76 0.35 -2.26 -2.95
N LEU A 77 -0.66 -2.58 -2.13
CA LEU A 77 -1.56 -1.60 -1.52
C LEU A 77 -0.84 -0.68 -0.53
N LEU A 78 0.09 -1.22 0.27
CA LEU A 78 0.94 -0.46 1.18
C LEU A 78 1.75 0.59 0.42
N PHE A 79 2.46 0.20 -0.66
CA PHE A 79 3.24 1.13 -1.47
C PHE A 79 2.35 2.20 -2.14
N HIS A 80 1.16 1.82 -2.61
CA HIS A 80 0.21 2.80 -3.14
C HIS A 80 -0.24 3.80 -2.07
N GLY A 81 -0.51 3.31 -0.85
CA GLY A 81 -0.84 4.15 0.31
C GLY A 81 0.29 5.12 0.66
N LEU A 82 1.52 4.63 0.75
CA LEU A 82 2.70 5.45 1.00
C LEU A 82 2.88 6.53 -0.08
N ARG A 83 2.65 6.21 -1.36
CA ARG A 83 2.69 7.21 -2.44
C ARG A 83 1.61 8.29 -2.33
N VAL A 84 0.41 7.93 -1.86
CA VAL A 84 -0.75 8.84 -1.78
C VAL A 84 -0.71 9.71 -0.53
N PHE A 85 -0.29 9.14 0.60
CA PHE A 85 -0.32 9.79 1.91
C PHE A 85 1.05 10.19 2.45
N GLY A 86 2.14 9.57 1.97
CA GLY A 86 3.52 9.85 2.41
C GLY A 86 3.88 11.35 2.39
N PRO A 87 3.62 12.10 1.31
CA PRO A 87 3.89 13.54 1.28
C PRO A 87 3.12 14.38 2.31
N GLN A 88 2.13 13.80 2.99
CA GLN A 88 1.33 14.47 4.03
C GLN A 88 1.84 14.15 5.44
N MET A 89 2.66 13.12 5.58
CA MET A 89 3.19 12.68 6.87
C MET A 89 4.32 13.62 7.31
N LYS A 90 4.23 14.12 8.56
CA LYS A 90 5.21 15.09 9.10
C LYS A 90 6.64 14.54 9.08
N PHE A 91 6.82 13.30 9.52
CA PHE A 91 8.14 12.66 9.57
C PHE A 91 8.79 12.51 8.19
N VAL A 92 8.00 12.31 7.11
CA VAL A 92 8.54 12.21 5.74
C VAL A 92 9.08 13.56 5.29
N LYS A 93 8.32 14.63 5.56
CA LYS A 93 8.76 16.00 5.24
C LYS A 93 10.01 16.40 6.03
N GLU A 94 10.01 16.17 7.33
CA GLU A 94 11.17 16.46 8.18
C GLU A 94 12.40 15.66 7.74
N TRP A 95 12.21 14.39 7.36
CA TRP A 95 13.28 13.58 6.80
C TRP A 95 13.80 14.14 5.46
N GLU A 96 12.91 14.49 4.53
CA GLU A 96 13.27 15.09 3.23
C GLU A 96 14.05 16.40 3.42
N GLU A 97 13.57 17.30 4.28
CA GLU A 97 14.25 18.57 4.62
C GLU A 97 15.63 18.33 5.24
N ASN A 98 15.74 17.36 6.16
CA ASN A 98 17.02 16.99 6.76
C ASN A 98 18.00 16.41 5.74
N GLN A 99 17.53 15.59 4.78
CA GLN A 99 18.39 15.09 3.71
C GLN A 99 18.86 16.23 2.82
N ILE A 100 17.97 17.11 2.37
CA ILE A 100 18.33 18.27 1.54
C ILE A 100 19.39 19.11 2.25
N ARG A 101 19.22 19.40 3.54
CA ARG A 101 20.21 20.15 4.34
C ARG A 101 21.56 19.44 4.36
N ARG A 102 21.61 18.13 4.58
CA ARG A 102 22.85 17.34 4.56
C ARG A 102 23.56 17.37 3.21
N TRP A 103 22.82 17.39 2.11
CA TRP A 103 23.40 17.48 0.77
C TRP A 103 23.95 18.88 0.49
N MET A 104 23.22 19.94 0.88
CA MET A 104 23.69 21.32 0.80
C MET A 104 24.97 21.54 1.60
N GLU A 105 25.04 21.03 2.84
CA GLU A 105 26.23 21.12 3.70
C GLU A 105 27.45 20.38 3.10
N LYS A 106 27.23 19.29 2.36
CA LYS A 106 28.28 18.55 1.66
C LYS A 106 28.78 19.27 0.40
N GLU A 107 27.88 19.93 -0.34
CA GLU A 107 28.22 20.67 -1.56
C GLU A 107 28.88 22.03 -1.26
N GLU A 108 28.52 22.70 -0.15
CA GLU A 108 29.12 23.98 0.22
C GLU A 108 30.61 23.87 0.60
N GLY A 109 31.13 22.66 0.90
CA GLY A 109 32.54 22.43 1.26
C GLY A 109 33.02 23.28 2.45
N PRO A 110 34.26 23.12 2.94
CA PRO A 110 34.83 24.11 3.86
C PRO A 110 34.90 25.44 3.11
N ARG A 111 34.11 26.44 3.53
CA ARG A 111 34.39 27.84 3.18
C ARG A 111 35.76 28.17 3.78
N TRP A 112 36.82 28.02 2.98
CA TRP A 112 38.14 28.55 3.32
C TRP A 112 37.97 30.07 3.51
N GLN A 113 38.11 30.52 4.75
CA GLN A 113 38.34 31.92 5.09
C GLN A 113 39.83 32.22 4.99
#